data_AF-H8ZE71-F1
#
_entry.id   AF-H8ZE71-F1
#
_cell.length_a   1.000
_cell.length_b   1.000
_cell.length_c   1.000
_cell.angle_alpha   90.00
_cell.angle_beta   90.00
_cell.angle_gamma   90.00
#
_symmetry.space_group_name_H-M   'P 1'
#
loop_
_entity.id
_entity.type
_entity.pdbx_description
1 polymer ?
#
loop_
_entity_poly.entity_id
_entity_poly.type
_entity_poly.pdbx_seq_one_letter_code
_entity_poly.pdbx_strand_id
1 'polypeptide(L)'
;MNTAADLIYNIFLRASEKLAEDKKKYEECNNEYEMISEKKDVISEKIKYCNIGNPFGILTGIYNEYSMQIKEINTLYEGLNNLEKEKKCKDDIYKEALDYKKELENNMQSSRKDLLKYHTHVIEVERKLSDVNKCILENNKKTYARDVLLCLVRGKEAEHFKENEKEIKPLAEIIELHRARMECIKEGCTMLNTMHNLQKDIISAAGEVYSTYKAFDAIKSAGERQDIALNIIVRVLYKVQEELKGCSSKINKSRHETLV
;
A
#
# COMPACT_ATOMS: atom_id res chain seq x y z
N MET A 1 -38.66 -3.99 -2.89
CA MET A 1 -37.34 -3.39 -2.57
C MET A 1 -36.77 -4.10 -1.37
N ASN A 2 -35.50 -4.52 -1.41
CA ASN A 2 -34.88 -5.24 -0.31
C ASN A 2 -34.20 -4.22 0.63
N THR A 3 -34.97 -3.67 1.56
CA THR A 3 -34.57 -2.59 2.48
C THR A 3 -33.25 -2.89 3.20
N ALA A 4 -32.95 -4.16 3.47
CA ALA A 4 -31.68 -4.58 4.07
C ALA A 4 -30.50 -4.46 3.10
N ALA A 5 -30.67 -4.81 1.83
CA ALA A 5 -29.63 -4.64 0.81
C ALA A 5 -29.29 -3.16 0.62
N ASP A 6 -30.30 -2.29 0.57
CA ASP A 6 -30.11 -0.85 0.40
C ASP A 6 -29.37 -0.24 1.59
N LEU A 7 -29.66 -0.70 2.82
CA LEU A 7 -28.95 -0.27 4.03
C LEU A 7 -27.46 -0.68 4.01
N ILE A 8 -27.15 -1.93 3.66
CA ILE A 8 -25.75 -2.37 3.57
C ILE A 8 -25.01 -1.65 2.44
N TYR A 9 -25.67 -1.39 1.32
CA TYR A 9 -25.08 -0.62 0.23
C TYR A 9 -24.71 0.80 0.67
N ASN A 10 -25.55 1.47 1.46
CA ASN A 10 -25.21 2.79 2.03
C ASN A 10 -24.00 2.73 2.98
N ILE A 11 -23.85 1.64 3.76
CA ILE A 11 -22.65 1.44 4.60
C ILE A 11 -21.40 1.27 3.73
N PHE A 12 -21.50 0.50 2.65
CA PHE A 12 -20.44 0.34 1.67
C PHE A 12 -20.00 1.69 1.06
N LEU A 13 -20.96 2.56 0.70
CA LEU A 13 -20.66 3.88 0.15
C LEU A 13 -19.87 4.74 1.15
N ARG A 14 -20.33 4.80 2.41
CA ARG A 14 -19.61 5.54 3.47
C ARG A 14 -18.22 5.00 3.74
N ALA A 15 -18.06 3.67 3.75
CA ALA A 15 -16.74 3.04 3.90
C ALA A 15 -15.82 3.40 2.73
N SER A 16 -16.36 3.48 1.51
CA SER A 16 -15.62 3.85 0.30
C SER A 16 -15.19 5.32 0.33
N GLU A 17 -16.05 6.23 0.80
CA GLU A 17 -15.73 7.64 1.01
C GLU A 17 -14.58 7.80 2.02
N LYS A 18 -14.68 7.13 3.18
CA LYS A 18 -13.62 7.14 4.20
C LYS A 18 -12.29 6.62 3.64
N LEU A 19 -12.31 5.52 2.89
CA LEU A 19 -11.11 4.98 2.24
C LEU A 19 -10.48 6.01 1.28
N ALA A 20 -11.28 6.74 0.52
CA ALA A 20 -10.79 7.78 -0.38
C ALA A 20 -10.18 8.96 0.39
N GLU A 21 -10.78 9.38 1.49
CA GLU A 21 -10.24 10.43 2.37
C GLU A 21 -8.89 10.04 2.98
N ASP A 22 -8.78 8.82 3.50
CA ASP A 22 -7.53 8.34 4.12
C ASP A 22 -6.42 8.21 3.07
N LYS A 23 -6.75 7.77 1.84
CA LYS A 23 -5.79 7.78 0.72
C LYS A 23 -5.32 9.17 0.34
N LYS A 24 -6.20 10.18 0.40
CA LYS A 24 -5.81 11.57 0.13
C LYS A 24 -4.82 12.08 1.17
N LYS A 25 -5.05 11.79 2.47
CA LYS A 25 -4.08 12.14 3.53
C LYS A 25 -2.73 11.46 3.33
N TYR A 26 -2.76 10.18 2.93
CA TYR A 26 -1.52 9.46 2.60
C TYR A 26 -0.77 10.13 1.45
N GLU A 27 -1.47 10.52 0.39
CA GLU A 27 -0.88 11.20 -0.77
C GLU A 27 -0.23 12.54 -0.39
N GLU A 28 -0.89 13.33 0.46
CA GLU A 28 -0.35 14.57 1.00
C GLU A 28 0.96 14.31 1.77
N CYS A 29 0.99 13.31 2.65
CA CYS A 29 2.23 12.91 3.35
C CYS A 29 3.31 12.36 2.40
N ASN A 30 2.93 11.62 1.36
CA ASN A 30 3.88 11.07 0.39
C ASN A 30 4.57 12.20 -0.39
N ASN A 31 3.82 13.23 -0.81
CA ASN A 31 4.38 14.39 -1.49
C ASN A 31 5.40 15.14 -0.62
N GLU A 32 5.11 15.33 0.67
CA GLU A 32 6.08 15.91 1.62
C GLU A 32 7.34 15.04 1.75
N TYR A 33 7.17 13.72 1.84
CA TYR A 33 8.28 12.78 1.87
C TYR A 33 9.13 12.82 0.60
N GLU A 34 8.53 12.92 -0.57
CA GLU A 34 9.24 13.02 -1.86
C GLU A 34 10.12 14.27 -1.91
N MET A 35 9.61 15.43 -1.48
CA MET A 35 10.40 16.65 -1.39
C MET A 35 11.60 16.52 -0.44
N ILE A 36 11.43 15.81 0.69
CA ILE A 36 12.54 15.52 1.62
C ILE A 36 13.56 14.58 0.96
N SER A 37 13.08 13.58 0.22
CA SER A 37 13.95 12.63 -0.48
C SER A 37 14.77 13.31 -1.57
N GLU A 38 14.19 14.21 -2.35
CA GLU A 38 14.91 15.00 -3.36
C GLU A 38 16.03 15.83 -2.75
N LYS A 39 15.76 16.52 -1.63
CA LYS A 39 16.79 17.26 -0.88
C LYS A 39 17.93 16.35 -0.42
N LYS A 40 17.58 15.18 0.13
CA LYS A 40 18.55 14.16 0.56
C LYS A 40 19.40 13.65 -0.61
N ASP A 41 18.82 13.48 -1.78
CA ASP A 41 19.51 12.99 -2.97
C ASP A 41 20.48 14.04 -3.52
N VAL A 42 20.09 15.32 -3.55
CA VAL A 42 21.00 16.43 -3.88
C VAL A 42 22.21 16.48 -2.94
N ILE A 43 22.01 16.31 -1.62
CA ILE A 43 23.11 16.26 -0.65
C ILE A 43 23.98 15.01 -0.89
N SER A 44 23.36 13.88 -1.20
CA SER A 44 24.09 12.64 -1.47
C SER A 44 24.99 12.74 -2.69
N GLU A 45 24.54 13.40 -3.75
CA GLU A 45 25.38 13.69 -4.92
C GLU A 45 26.55 14.61 -4.54
N LYS A 46 26.32 15.68 -3.77
CA LYS A 46 27.41 16.55 -3.28
C LYS A 46 28.46 15.76 -2.49
N ILE A 47 28.04 14.87 -1.59
CA ILE A 47 28.94 13.99 -0.84
C ILE A 47 29.75 13.08 -1.78
N LYS A 48 29.14 12.54 -2.85
CA LYS A 48 29.86 11.71 -3.84
C LYS A 48 30.92 12.54 -4.57
N TYR A 49 30.59 13.76 -5.00
CA TYR A 49 31.54 14.66 -5.65
C TYR A 49 32.73 15.01 -4.75
N CYS A 50 32.50 15.27 -3.46
CA CYS A 50 33.57 15.52 -2.48
C CYS A 50 34.49 14.32 -2.26
N ASN A 51 34.04 13.09 -2.56
CA ASN A 51 34.79 11.85 -2.35
C ASN A 51 35.45 11.28 -3.63
N ILE A 52 35.46 12.01 -4.75
CA ILE A 52 36.08 11.53 -6.00
C ILE A 52 37.57 11.26 -5.76
N GLY A 53 37.97 9.99 -5.87
CA GLY A 53 39.36 9.52 -5.73
C GLY A 53 39.68 8.78 -4.41
N ASN A 54 38.83 8.87 -3.39
CA ASN A 54 38.94 8.07 -2.17
C ASN A 54 37.57 7.91 -1.48
N PRO A 55 36.82 6.81 -1.75
CA PRO A 55 35.43 6.66 -1.30
C PRO A 55 35.27 6.57 0.23
N PHE A 56 36.34 6.19 0.92
CA PHE A 56 36.42 6.26 2.38
C PHE A 56 37.12 7.54 2.85
N GLY A 57 38.09 8.03 2.07
CA GLY A 57 38.84 9.26 2.35
C GLY A 57 39.68 9.24 3.62
N ILE A 58 39.71 8.14 4.38
CA ILE A 58 40.36 8.06 5.69
C ILE A 58 41.83 7.72 5.50
N LEU A 59 42.70 8.49 6.14
CA LEU A 59 44.14 8.25 6.11
C LEU A 59 44.58 7.00 6.86
N THR A 60 45.61 6.34 6.33
CA THR A 60 46.15 5.07 6.85
C THR A 60 46.54 5.12 8.34
N GLY A 61 47.01 6.28 8.85
CA GLY A 61 47.34 6.45 10.27
C GLY A 61 46.11 6.43 11.18
N ILE A 62 45.04 7.10 10.76
CA ILE A 62 43.75 7.19 11.48
C ILE A 62 42.96 5.88 11.32
N TYR A 63 43.12 5.20 10.19
CA TYR A 63 42.49 3.92 9.90
C TYR A 63 42.73 2.87 10.99
N ASN A 64 43.95 2.82 11.55
CA ASN A 64 44.29 1.86 12.60
C ASN A 64 43.57 2.15 13.92
N GLU A 65 43.44 3.42 14.29
CA GLU A 65 42.78 3.87 15.53
C GLU A 65 41.26 3.63 15.47
N TYR A 66 40.64 3.79 14.30
CA TYR A 66 39.18 3.68 14.10
C TYR A 66 38.77 2.43 13.31
N SER A 67 39.63 1.40 13.31
CA SER A 67 39.41 0.18 12.52
C SER A 67 38.08 -0.51 12.83
N MET A 68 37.55 -0.38 14.05
CA MET A 68 36.23 -0.90 14.41
C MET A 68 35.08 -0.12 13.76
N GLN A 69 35.09 1.22 13.86
CA GLN A 69 34.08 2.08 13.26
C GLN A 69 34.09 1.96 11.73
N ILE A 70 35.27 1.82 11.14
CA ILE A 70 35.42 1.63 9.69
C ILE A 70 34.87 0.26 9.26
N LYS A 71 35.14 -0.81 10.03
CA LYS A 71 34.50 -2.12 9.80
C LYS A 71 32.98 -2.02 9.87
N GLU A 72 32.45 -1.31 10.86
CA GLU A 72 31.01 -1.11 11.01
C GLU A 72 30.40 -0.31 9.85
N ILE A 73 31.07 0.77 9.41
CA ILE A 73 30.69 1.52 8.20
C ILE A 73 30.61 0.59 6.98
N ASN A 74 31.60 -0.29 6.79
CA ASN A 74 31.62 -1.26 5.70
C ASN A 74 30.47 -2.26 5.79
N THR A 75 30.22 -2.81 6.98
CA THR A 75 29.08 -3.71 7.23
C THR A 75 27.74 -3.01 6.95
N LEU A 76 27.59 -1.75 7.36
CA LEU A 76 26.40 -0.96 7.05
C LEU A 76 26.26 -0.73 5.55
N TYR A 77 27.36 -0.48 4.83
CA TYR A 77 27.36 -0.30 3.39
C TYR A 77 26.91 -1.57 2.64
N GLU A 78 27.45 -2.72 3.01
CA GLU A 78 27.01 -4.03 2.47
C GLU A 78 25.53 -4.30 2.78
N GLY A 79 25.10 -4.00 4.01
CA GLY A 79 23.70 -4.09 4.42
C GLY A 79 22.77 -3.20 3.59
N LEU A 80 23.19 -1.98 3.27
CA LEU A 80 22.44 -1.05 2.40
C LEU A 80 22.31 -1.59 0.97
N ASN A 81 23.37 -2.19 0.41
CA ASN A 81 23.30 -2.80 -0.92
C ASN A 81 22.29 -3.96 -0.99
N ASN A 82 22.21 -4.76 0.08
CA ASN A 82 21.22 -5.84 0.16
C ASN A 82 19.79 -5.30 0.30
N LEU A 83 19.59 -4.27 1.12
CA LEU A 83 18.29 -3.60 1.25
C LEU A 83 17.83 -2.95 -0.05
N GLU A 84 18.74 -2.41 -0.86
CA GLU A 84 18.39 -1.81 -2.16
C GLU A 84 17.86 -2.86 -3.12
N LYS A 85 18.46 -4.06 -3.14
CA LYS A 85 17.96 -5.20 -3.94
C LYS A 85 16.59 -5.67 -3.45
N GLU A 86 16.41 -5.76 -2.14
CA GLU A 86 15.12 -6.14 -1.53
C GLU A 86 14.03 -5.12 -1.86
N LYS A 87 14.33 -3.83 -1.71
CA LYS A 87 13.44 -2.73 -2.06
C LYS A 87 13.02 -2.84 -3.53
N LYS A 88 13.97 -2.99 -4.45
CA LYS A 88 13.68 -3.14 -5.87
C LYS A 88 12.70 -4.29 -6.15
N CYS A 89 12.94 -5.46 -5.54
CA CYS A 89 12.04 -6.60 -5.68
C CYS A 89 10.62 -6.29 -5.17
N LYS A 90 10.49 -5.63 -4.02
CA LYS A 90 9.18 -5.24 -3.48
C LYS A 90 8.49 -4.17 -4.31
N ASP A 91 9.25 -3.20 -4.83
CA ASP A 91 8.74 -2.17 -5.74
C ASP A 91 8.19 -2.80 -7.03
N ASP A 92 8.89 -3.77 -7.61
CA ASP A 92 8.45 -4.48 -8.81
C ASP A 92 7.16 -5.26 -8.54
N ILE A 93 7.08 -6.02 -7.43
CA ILE A 93 5.87 -6.73 -6.99
C ILE A 93 4.69 -5.77 -6.75
N TYR A 94 4.97 -4.60 -6.18
CA TYR A 94 3.96 -3.56 -5.94
C TYR A 94 3.44 -2.97 -7.25
N LYS A 95 4.33 -2.66 -8.20
CA LYS A 95 3.96 -2.16 -9.54
C LYS A 95 3.11 -3.16 -10.31
N GLU A 96 3.50 -4.44 -10.31
CA GLU A 96 2.70 -5.51 -10.93
C GLU A 96 1.28 -5.56 -10.34
N ALA A 97 1.16 -5.44 -9.01
CA ALA A 97 -0.14 -5.42 -8.35
C ALA A 97 -0.97 -4.17 -8.70
N LEU A 98 -0.32 -3.01 -8.81
CA LEU A 98 -0.97 -1.76 -9.23
C LEU A 98 -1.51 -1.87 -10.66
N ASP A 99 -0.71 -2.41 -11.58
CA ASP A 99 -1.11 -2.53 -12.98
C ASP A 99 -2.27 -3.51 -13.12
N TYR A 100 -2.21 -4.64 -12.42
CA TYR A 100 -3.34 -5.58 -12.40
C TYR A 100 -4.59 -4.97 -11.75
N LYS A 101 -4.45 -4.17 -10.69
CA LYS A 101 -5.58 -3.43 -10.11
C LYS A 101 -6.22 -2.48 -11.13
N LYS A 102 -5.45 -1.76 -11.96
CA LYS A 102 -5.98 -0.90 -13.02
C LYS A 102 -6.77 -1.69 -14.05
N GLU A 103 -6.30 -2.88 -14.43
CA GLU A 103 -7.05 -3.77 -15.33
C GLU A 103 -8.39 -4.20 -14.73
N LEU A 104 -8.42 -4.49 -13.43
CA LEU A 104 -9.66 -4.81 -12.71
C LEU A 104 -10.60 -3.61 -12.63
N GLU A 105 -10.06 -2.41 -12.44
CA GLU A 105 -10.84 -1.16 -12.37
C GLU A 105 -11.63 -0.91 -13.66
N ASN A 106 -11.02 -1.18 -14.82
CA ASN A 106 -11.68 -1.05 -16.12
C ASN A 106 -12.89 -1.99 -16.29
N ASN A 107 -12.90 -3.11 -15.56
CA ASN A 107 -13.92 -4.15 -15.66
C ASN A 107 -14.84 -4.22 -14.43
N MET A 108 -14.61 -3.40 -13.40
CA MET A 108 -15.26 -3.59 -12.10
C MET A 108 -16.78 -3.41 -12.14
N GLN A 109 -17.29 -2.62 -13.09
CA GLN A 109 -18.73 -2.35 -13.23
C GLN A 109 -19.47 -3.44 -14.05
N SER A 110 -18.74 -4.39 -14.64
CA SER A 110 -19.32 -5.43 -15.50
C SER A 110 -20.22 -6.41 -14.73
N SER A 111 -19.88 -6.70 -13.48
CA SER A 111 -20.69 -7.57 -12.62
C SER A 111 -20.40 -7.34 -11.14
N ARG A 112 -21.32 -7.80 -10.27
CA ARG A 112 -21.08 -7.75 -8.82
C ARG A 112 -19.83 -8.55 -8.41
N LYS A 113 -19.51 -9.63 -9.12
CA LYS A 113 -18.33 -10.46 -8.89
C LYS A 113 -17.04 -9.72 -9.24
N ASP A 114 -17.04 -8.95 -10.34
CA ASP A 114 -15.86 -8.19 -10.76
C ASP A 114 -15.56 -7.05 -9.78
N LEU A 115 -16.58 -6.35 -9.28
CA LEU A 115 -16.42 -5.35 -8.24
C LEU A 115 -15.85 -5.94 -6.93
N LEU A 116 -16.31 -7.14 -6.53
CA LEU A 116 -15.76 -7.83 -5.37
C LEU A 116 -14.29 -8.22 -5.57
N LYS A 117 -13.94 -8.68 -6.78
CA LYS A 117 -12.56 -9.01 -7.16
C LYS A 117 -11.67 -7.77 -7.11
N TYR A 118 -12.13 -6.64 -7.64
CA TYR A 118 -11.43 -5.36 -7.55
C TYR A 118 -11.14 -4.98 -6.09
N HIS A 119 -12.14 -4.96 -5.21
CA HIS A 119 -11.92 -4.58 -3.81
C HIS A 119 -11.01 -5.56 -3.04
N THR A 120 -11.03 -6.84 -3.39
CA THR A 120 -10.06 -7.82 -2.85
C THR A 120 -8.63 -7.41 -3.21
N HIS A 121 -8.41 -6.99 -4.46
CA HIS A 121 -7.11 -6.55 -4.95
C HIS A 121 -6.66 -5.19 -4.44
N VAL A 122 -7.59 -4.29 -4.13
CA VAL A 122 -7.25 -3.05 -3.42
C VAL A 122 -6.49 -3.37 -2.14
N ILE A 123 -7.01 -4.26 -1.29
CA ILE A 123 -6.35 -4.66 -0.03
C ILE A 123 -4.93 -5.20 -0.27
N GLU A 124 -4.74 -6.01 -1.32
CA GLU A 124 -3.43 -6.58 -1.66
C GLU A 124 -2.41 -5.52 -2.05
N VAL A 125 -2.81 -4.57 -2.91
CA VAL A 125 -1.98 -3.43 -3.32
C VAL A 125 -1.56 -2.61 -2.10
N GLU A 126 -2.50 -2.32 -1.20
CA GLU A 126 -2.21 -1.53 0.00
C GLU A 126 -1.24 -2.25 0.95
N ARG A 127 -1.31 -3.59 1.05
CA ARG A 127 -0.33 -4.36 1.83
C ARG A 127 1.06 -4.31 1.21
N LYS A 128 1.16 -4.46 -0.11
CA LYS A 128 2.43 -4.40 -0.85
C LYS A 128 3.09 -3.03 -0.70
N LEU A 129 2.31 -1.94 -0.79
CA LEU A 129 2.79 -0.59 -0.51
C LEU A 129 3.34 -0.45 0.92
N SER A 130 2.65 -1.02 1.91
CA SER A 130 3.17 -1.02 3.29
C SER A 130 4.53 -1.71 3.42
N ASP A 131 4.80 -2.76 2.64
CA ASP A 131 6.07 -3.48 2.72
C ASP A 131 7.21 -2.73 2.02
N VAL A 132 6.91 -2.01 0.94
CA VAL A 132 7.82 -1.05 0.32
C VAL A 132 8.22 0.04 1.32
N ASN A 133 7.24 0.68 1.97
CA ASN A 133 7.51 1.75 2.95
C ASN A 133 8.39 1.29 4.12
N LYS A 134 8.20 0.05 4.61
CA LYS A 134 9.07 -0.53 5.64
C LYS A 134 10.51 -0.69 5.18
N CYS A 135 10.74 -1.14 3.94
CA CYS A 135 12.09 -1.24 3.37
C CYS A 135 12.76 0.12 3.25
N ILE A 136 12.03 1.13 2.80
CA ILE A 136 12.54 2.49 2.69
C ILE A 136 12.92 3.04 4.08
N LEU A 137 12.07 2.82 5.08
CA LEU A 137 12.35 3.24 6.46
C LEU A 137 13.61 2.57 7.02
N GLU A 138 13.79 1.27 6.79
CA GLU A 138 14.97 0.54 7.23
C GLU A 138 16.25 1.03 6.54
N ASN A 139 16.17 1.29 5.23
CA ASN A 139 17.28 1.87 4.46
C ASN A 139 17.68 3.25 5.02
N ASN A 140 16.69 4.11 5.31
CA ASN A 140 16.93 5.42 5.93
C ASN A 140 17.60 5.29 7.31
N LYS A 141 17.14 4.38 8.18
CA LYS A 141 17.76 4.14 9.49
C LYS A 141 19.22 3.71 9.39
N LYS A 142 19.54 2.78 8.48
CA LYS A 142 20.93 2.33 8.26
C LYS A 142 21.81 3.42 7.66
N THR A 143 21.26 4.22 6.74
CA THR A 143 21.96 5.38 6.18
C THR A 143 22.27 6.41 7.26
N TYR A 144 21.33 6.67 8.17
CA TYR A 144 21.55 7.55 9.32
C TYR A 144 22.68 7.02 10.22
N ALA A 145 22.64 5.74 10.61
CA ALA A 145 23.66 5.15 11.45
C ALA A 145 25.06 5.23 10.82
N ARG A 146 25.15 4.99 9.51
CA ARG A 146 26.39 5.13 8.75
C ARG A 146 26.91 6.58 8.77
N ASP A 147 26.02 7.55 8.62
CA ASP A 147 26.40 8.97 8.59
C ASP A 147 26.85 9.49 9.96
N VAL A 148 26.30 8.95 11.05
CA VAL A 148 26.80 9.20 12.41
C VAL A 148 28.26 8.76 12.53
N LEU A 149 28.58 7.54 12.08
CA LEU A 149 29.95 7.02 12.13
C LEU A 149 30.89 7.80 11.19
N LEU A 150 30.43 8.17 10.00
CA LEU A 150 31.22 8.99 9.07
C LEU A 150 31.52 10.37 9.66
N CYS A 151 30.53 11.06 10.24
CA CYS A 151 30.76 12.32 10.95
C CYS A 151 31.81 12.18 12.05
N LEU A 152 31.75 11.11 12.85
CA LEU A 152 32.69 10.86 13.94
C LEU A 152 34.12 10.70 13.40
N VAL A 153 34.32 9.81 12.43
CA VAL A 153 35.64 9.52 11.87
C VAL A 153 36.23 10.75 11.17
N ARG A 154 35.41 11.48 10.38
CA ARG A 154 35.85 12.70 9.70
C ARG A 154 36.16 13.85 10.67
N GLY A 155 35.41 13.97 11.77
CA GLY A 155 35.70 14.96 12.80
C GLY A 155 37.08 14.74 13.43
N LYS A 156 37.47 13.47 13.64
CA LYS A 156 38.79 13.11 14.15
C LYS A 156 39.91 13.32 13.15
N GLU A 157 39.63 13.09 11.87
CA GLU A 157 40.54 13.45 10.79
C GLU A 157 40.80 14.96 10.73
N ALA A 158 39.76 15.78 10.90
CA ALA A 158 39.92 17.22 10.99
C ALA A 158 40.74 17.66 12.23
N GLU A 159 40.56 17.01 13.39
CA GLU A 159 41.40 17.25 14.57
C GLU A 159 42.88 16.91 14.33
N HIS A 160 43.16 15.81 13.62
CA HIS A 160 44.53 15.39 13.27
C HIS A 160 45.22 16.42 12.37
N PHE A 161 44.47 17.04 11.46
CA PHE A 161 44.96 18.05 10.53
C PHE A 161 44.80 19.49 10.98
N LYS A 162 44.53 19.75 12.26
CA LYS A 162 44.23 21.10 12.77
C LYS A 162 45.23 22.21 12.38
N GLU A 163 46.46 21.85 11.98
CA GLU A 163 47.51 22.78 11.55
C GLU A 163 47.64 22.92 10.01
N ASN A 164 46.87 22.15 9.24
CA ASN A 164 46.88 22.15 7.77
C ASN A 164 45.53 22.61 7.20
N GLU A 165 45.39 23.92 7.02
CA GLU A 165 44.16 24.56 6.54
C GLU A 165 43.64 24.01 5.20
N LYS A 166 44.55 23.54 4.32
CA LYS A 166 44.18 22.95 3.02
C LYS A 166 43.42 21.63 3.15
N GLU A 167 43.67 20.88 4.22
CA GLU A 167 43.02 19.58 4.49
C GLU A 167 41.77 19.75 5.37
N ILE A 168 41.75 20.75 6.28
CA ILE A 168 40.62 20.99 7.19
C ILE A 168 39.37 21.44 6.44
N LYS A 169 39.50 22.36 5.48
CA LYS A 169 38.34 22.99 4.84
C LYS A 169 37.45 21.98 4.09
N PRO A 170 37.99 21.06 3.27
CA PRO A 170 37.20 19.98 2.67
C PRO A 170 36.56 19.02 3.69
N LEU A 171 37.27 18.73 4.80
CA LEU A 171 36.76 17.86 5.87
C LEU A 171 35.59 18.50 6.63
N ALA A 172 35.66 19.80 6.88
CA ALA A 172 34.55 20.55 7.48
C ALA A 172 33.33 20.52 6.57
N GLU A 173 33.52 20.75 5.26
CA GLU A 173 32.42 20.72 4.28
C GLU A 173 31.74 19.36 4.20
N ILE A 174 32.50 18.26 4.15
CA ILE A 174 31.90 16.92 4.08
C ILE A 174 31.16 16.54 5.36
N ILE A 175 31.65 16.95 6.54
CA ILE A 175 30.97 16.74 7.82
C ILE A 175 29.62 17.48 7.83
N GLU A 176 29.59 18.74 7.39
CA GLU A 176 28.35 19.51 7.30
C GLU A 176 27.35 18.88 6.32
N LEU A 177 27.81 18.36 5.19
CA LEU A 177 26.94 17.63 4.25
C LEU A 177 26.35 16.36 4.89
N HIS A 178 27.14 15.59 5.65
CA HIS A 178 26.62 14.44 6.39
C HIS A 178 25.61 14.85 7.46
N ARG A 179 25.83 15.95 8.19
CA ARG A 179 24.87 16.51 9.16
C ARG A 179 23.56 16.90 8.50
N ALA A 180 23.62 17.65 7.40
CA ALA A 180 22.43 18.03 6.64
C ALA A 180 21.67 16.81 6.11
N ARG A 181 22.37 15.78 5.61
CA ARG A 181 21.73 14.54 5.17
C ARG A 181 21.04 13.80 6.32
N MET A 182 21.67 13.75 7.50
CA MET A 182 21.08 13.16 8.70
C MET A 182 19.79 13.85 9.13
N GLU A 183 19.72 15.18 9.01
CA GLU A 183 18.49 15.95 9.28
C GLU A 183 17.37 15.58 8.31
N CYS A 184 17.64 15.56 7.00
CA CYS A 184 16.66 15.10 6.02
C CYS A 184 16.21 13.65 6.27
N ILE A 185 17.13 12.77 6.69
CA ILE A 185 16.78 11.37 7.00
C ILE A 185 15.87 11.31 8.23
N LYS A 186 16.09 12.12 9.28
CA LYS A 186 15.22 12.17 10.47
C LYS A 186 13.81 12.62 10.10
N GLU A 187 13.70 13.70 9.33
CA GLU A 187 12.42 14.20 8.82
C GLU A 187 11.72 13.13 7.96
N GLY A 188 12.45 12.52 7.03
CA GLY A 188 11.94 11.45 6.17
C GLY A 188 11.49 10.22 6.96
N CYS A 189 12.22 9.81 8.00
CA CYS A 189 11.80 8.72 8.89
C CYS A 189 10.50 9.05 9.63
N THR A 190 10.34 10.31 10.04
CA THR A 190 9.11 10.78 10.72
C THR A 190 7.92 10.68 9.77
N MET A 191 8.07 11.16 8.53
CA MET A 191 7.03 11.06 7.50
C MET A 191 6.69 9.60 7.17
N LEU A 192 7.69 8.74 6.99
CA LEU A 192 7.46 7.31 6.72
C LEU A 192 6.73 6.60 7.85
N ASN A 193 6.98 6.98 9.12
CA ASN A 193 6.21 6.44 10.25
C ASN A 193 4.75 6.89 10.20
N THR A 194 4.49 8.16 9.87
CA THR A 194 3.13 8.68 9.66
C THR A 194 2.43 7.93 8.53
N MET A 195 3.09 7.83 7.37
CA MET A 195 2.60 7.06 6.21
C MET A 195 2.32 5.60 6.57
N HIS A 196 3.18 4.96 7.37
CA HIS A 196 2.97 3.59 7.81
C HIS A 196 1.70 3.42 8.67
N ASN A 197 1.41 4.38 9.55
CA ASN A 197 0.18 4.36 10.34
C ASN A 197 -1.05 4.60 9.47
N LEU A 198 -1.00 5.61 8.58
CA LEU A 198 -2.06 5.84 7.59
C LEU A 198 -2.31 4.60 6.72
N GLN A 199 -1.25 3.89 6.33
CA GLN A 199 -1.36 2.66 5.54
C GLN A 199 -2.11 1.55 6.29
N LYS A 200 -1.96 1.44 7.62
CA LYS A 200 -2.74 0.49 8.43
C LYS A 200 -4.23 0.85 8.40
N ASP A 201 -4.53 2.13 8.55
CA ASP A 201 -5.90 2.63 8.52
C ASP A 201 -6.53 2.39 7.15
N ILE A 202 -5.79 2.68 6.07
CA ILE A 202 -6.20 2.42 4.67
C ILE A 202 -6.45 0.92 4.44
N ILE A 203 -5.57 0.02 4.91
CA ILE A 203 -5.77 -1.43 4.77
C ILE A 203 -7.03 -1.86 5.53
N SER A 204 -7.27 -1.32 6.73
CA SER A 204 -8.48 -1.60 7.51
C SER A 204 -9.74 -1.12 6.78
N ALA A 205 -9.75 0.13 6.31
CA ALA A 205 -10.86 0.72 5.57
C ALA A 205 -11.13 -0.04 4.25
N ALA A 206 -10.09 -0.46 3.52
CA ALA A 206 -10.25 -1.31 2.34
C ALA A 206 -10.87 -2.68 2.69
N GLY A 207 -10.52 -3.23 3.85
CA GLY A 207 -11.14 -4.43 4.41
C GLY A 207 -12.63 -4.25 4.73
N GLU A 208 -13.01 -3.10 5.28
CA GLU A 208 -14.40 -2.73 5.56
C GLU A 208 -15.21 -2.60 4.26
N VAL A 209 -14.66 -1.90 3.25
CA VAL A 209 -15.28 -1.76 1.92
C VAL A 209 -15.54 -3.13 1.30
N TYR A 210 -14.54 -4.01 1.29
CA TYR A 210 -14.68 -5.38 0.78
C TYR A 210 -15.78 -6.15 1.54
N SER A 211 -15.74 -6.11 2.87
CA SER A 211 -16.63 -6.92 3.71
C SER A 211 -18.08 -6.47 3.60
N THR A 212 -18.32 -5.15 3.57
CA THR A 212 -19.65 -4.56 3.41
C THR A 212 -20.21 -4.84 2.01
N TYR A 213 -19.39 -4.69 0.97
CA TYR A 213 -19.80 -5.03 -0.39
C TYR A 213 -20.12 -6.52 -0.56
N LYS A 214 -19.32 -7.41 0.04
CA LYS A 214 -19.58 -8.85 0.07
C LYS A 214 -20.92 -9.19 0.74
N ALA A 215 -21.23 -8.51 1.86
CA ALA A 215 -22.50 -8.69 2.55
C ALA A 215 -23.68 -8.21 1.68
N PHE A 216 -23.53 -7.07 1.00
CA PHE A 216 -24.51 -6.57 0.03
C PHE A 216 -24.76 -7.60 -1.09
N ASP A 217 -23.71 -8.10 -1.74
CA ASP A 217 -23.81 -9.09 -2.82
C ASP A 217 -24.51 -10.38 -2.36
N ALA A 218 -24.21 -10.85 -1.15
CA ALA A 218 -24.86 -12.02 -0.56
C ALA A 218 -26.37 -11.81 -0.34
N ILE A 219 -26.77 -10.67 0.25
CA ILE A 219 -28.18 -10.34 0.49
C ILE A 219 -28.93 -10.17 -0.84
N LYS A 220 -28.32 -9.47 -1.80
CA LYS A 220 -28.92 -9.25 -3.11
C LYS A 220 -29.13 -10.56 -3.86
N SER A 221 -28.12 -11.42 -3.88
CA SER A 221 -28.17 -12.73 -4.53
C SER A 221 -29.15 -13.69 -3.84
N ALA A 222 -29.38 -13.56 -2.53
CA ALA A 222 -30.41 -14.31 -1.82
C ALA A 222 -31.82 -13.84 -2.23
N GLY A 223 -32.04 -12.52 -2.31
CA GLY A 223 -33.30 -11.95 -2.77
C GLY A 223 -33.65 -12.37 -4.20
N GLU A 224 -32.68 -12.32 -5.13
CA GLU A 224 -32.87 -12.76 -6.51
C GLU A 224 -33.26 -14.25 -6.60
N ARG A 225 -32.65 -15.10 -5.78
CA ARG A 225 -33.02 -16.53 -5.68
C ARG A 225 -34.44 -16.74 -5.17
N GLN A 226 -34.86 -15.95 -4.17
CA GLN A 226 -36.22 -15.99 -3.65
C GLN A 226 -37.24 -15.56 -4.72
N ASP A 227 -36.95 -14.49 -5.47
CA ASP A 227 -37.82 -14.01 -6.54
C ASP A 227 -37.98 -15.06 -7.67
N ILE A 228 -36.90 -15.74 -8.05
CA ILE A 228 -36.94 -16.85 -9.02
C ILE A 228 -37.80 -17.99 -8.49
N ALA A 229 -37.60 -18.41 -7.24
CA ALA A 229 -38.38 -19.47 -6.63
C ALA A 229 -39.88 -19.13 -6.55
N LEU A 230 -40.20 -17.90 -6.15
CA LEU A 230 -41.58 -17.41 -6.10
C LEU A 230 -42.23 -17.41 -7.49
N ASN A 231 -41.52 -16.95 -8.52
CA ASN A 231 -42.01 -16.97 -9.90
C ASN A 231 -42.30 -18.40 -10.40
N ILE A 232 -41.47 -19.38 -10.02
CA ILE A 232 -41.71 -20.79 -10.35
C ILE A 232 -42.97 -21.29 -9.63
N ILE A 233 -43.09 -21.02 -8.33
CA ILE A 233 -44.26 -21.43 -7.52
C ILE A 233 -45.55 -20.84 -8.09
N VAL A 234 -45.56 -19.54 -8.40
CA VAL A 234 -46.72 -18.86 -9.00
C VAL A 234 -47.12 -19.52 -10.32
N ARG A 235 -46.16 -19.82 -11.21
CA ARG A 235 -46.46 -20.52 -12.48
C ARG A 235 -47.04 -21.92 -12.27
N VAL A 236 -46.54 -22.68 -11.30
CA VAL A 236 -47.07 -24.00 -10.96
C VAL A 236 -48.49 -23.90 -10.42
N LEU A 237 -48.73 -22.97 -9.49
CA LEU A 237 -50.06 -22.74 -8.92
C LEU A 237 -51.08 -22.35 -10.00
N TYR A 238 -50.70 -21.49 -10.96
CA TYR A 238 -51.56 -21.15 -12.09
C TYR A 238 -51.90 -22.38 -12.95
N LYS A 239 -50.94 -23.26 -13.25
CA LYS A 239 -51.20 -24.50 -14.00
C LYS A 239 -52.17 -25.42 -13.26
N VAL A 240 -51.94 -25.64 -11.97
CA VAL A 240 -52.82 -26.47 -11.12
C VAL A 240 -54.24 -25.89 -11.08
N GLN A 241 -54.37 -24.57 -10.99
CA GLN A 241 -55.67 -23.91 -11.00
C GLN A 241 -56.41 -24.08 -12.33
N GLU A 242 -55.74 -23.97 -13.47
CA GLU A 242 -56.34 -24.19 -14.79
C GLU A 242 -56.72 -25.66 -15.01
N GLU A 243 -55.90 -26.62 -14.57
CA GLU A 243 -56.24 -28.04 -14.59
C GLU A 243 -57.48 -28.35 -13.74
N LEU A 244 -57.58 -27.77 -12.53
CA LEU A 244 -58.74 -27.91 -11.67
C LEU A 244 -60.03 -27.35 -12.31
N LYS A 245 -59.97 -26.19 -12.98
CA LYS A 245 -61.10 -25.63 -13.76
C LYS A 245 -61.48 -26.54 -14.93
N GLY A 246 -60.48 -27.09 -15.63
CA GLY A 246 -60.69 -28.05 -16.70
C GLY A 246 -61.37 -29.35 -16.24
N CYS A 247 -61.00 -29.88 -15.08
CA CYS A 247 -61.64 -31.09 -14.53
C CYS A 247 -63.06 -30.81 -14.04
N SER A 248 -63.29 -29.70 -13.34
CA SER A 248 -64.62 -29.34 -12.83
C SER A 248 -65.61 -29.04 -13.96
N SER A 249 -65.19 -28.39 -15.04
CA SER A 249 -66.03 -28.20 -16.24
C SER A 249 -66.38 -29.52 -16.95
N LYS A 250 -65.44 -30.48 -17.03
CA LYS A 250 -65.70 -31.84 -17.57
C LYS A 250 -66.69 -32.64 -16.74
N ILE A 251 -66.59 -32.58 -15.40
CA ILE A 251 -67.51 -33.25 -14.48
C ILE A 251 -68.94 -32.69 -14.62
N ASN A 252 -69.07 -31.37 -14.75
CA ASN A 252 -70.38 -30.74 -14.94
C ASN A 252 -71.00 -31.07 -16.31
N LYS A 253 -70.17 -31.21 -17.36
CA LYS A 253 -70.63 -31.63 -18.68
C LYS A 253 -71.12 -33.08 -18.70
N SER A 254 -70.36 -34.00 -18.10
CA SER A 254 -70.74 -35.42 -18.08
C SER A 254 -72.02 -35.67 -17.29
N ARG A 255 -72.23 -34.93 -16.18
CA ARG A 255 -73.49 -34.97 -15.41
C ARG A 255 -74.69 -34.47 -16.20
N HIS A 256 -74.51 -33.48 -17.09
CA HIS A 256 -75.61 -32.97 -17.90
C HIS A 256 -76.00 -33.95 -19.02
N GLU A 257 -75.02 -34.64 -19.61
CA GLU A 257 -75.24 -35.67 -20.63
C GLU A 257 -75.84 -36.98 -20.08
N THR A 258 -75.79 -37.23 -18.76
CA THR A 258 -76.44 -38.39 -18.11
C THR A 258 -77.88 -38.11 -17.65
N LEU A 259 -78.33 -36.86 -17.71
CA LEU A 259 -79.64 -36.41 -17.23
C LEU A 259 -80.61 -36.04 -18.37
N VAL A 260 -80.19 -36.21 -19.63
CA VAL A 260 -81.02 -36.07 -20.85
C VAL A 260 -81.30 -37.46 -21.41
#